data_AF-A0A537U7Z8-F1
#
_entry.id   AF-A0A537U7Z8-F1
#
_cell.length_a   1.000
_cell.length_b   1.000
_cell.length_c   1.000
_cell.angle_alpha   90.00
_cell.angle_beta   90.00
_cell.angle_gamma   90.00
#
_symmetry.space_group_name_H-M   'P 1'
#
loop_
_entity.id
_entity.type
_entity.pdbx_description
1 polymer ?
#
loop_
_entity_poly.entity_id
_entity_poly.type
_entity_poly.pdbx_seq_one_letter_code
_entity_poly.pdbx_strand_id
1 'polypeptide(L)' 'AINLSVWDGVEALERFVWQTVHKRFYGRRHEWFERMNERYFVMWWVTAGHRPTVQEAIERLGHLQQHGPSDY' A
#
# COMPACT_ATOMS: atom_id res chain seq x y z
N ALA A 1 1.75 12.65 -5.40
CA ALA A 1 0.34 12.20 -5.34
C ALA A 1 0.28 10.98 -4.44
N ILE A 2 -0.80 10.81 -3.66
CA ILE A 2 -0.99 9.66 -2.75
C ILE A 2 -2.11 8.79 -3.30
N ASN A 3 -1.96 7.47 -3.20
CA ASN A 3 -3.03 6.51 -3.46
C ASN A 3 -3.34 5.76 -2.16
N LEU A 4 -4.63 5.55 -1.88
CA LEU A 4 -5.12 4.81 -0.74
C LEU A 4 -6.26 3.90 -1.21
N SER A 5 -6.16 2.61 -0.89
CA SER A 5 -7.17 1.59 -1.23
C SER A 5 -7.40 0.68 -0.03
N VAL A 6 -8.62 0.15 0.08
CA VAL A 6 -9.03 -0.81 1.11
C VAL A 6 -9.49 -2.07 0.40
N TRP A 7 -9.16 -3.23 0.98
CA TRP A 7 -9.45 -4.54 0.43
C TRP A 7 -10.15 -5.41 1.46
N ASP A 8 -11.11 -6.22 1.03
CA ASP A 8 -11.85 -7.14 1.90
C ASP A 8 -10.96 -8.25 2.50
N GLY A 9 -9.79 -8.49 1.91
CA GLY A 9 -8.82 -9.49 2.37
C GLY A 9 -7.55 -9.51 1.52
N VAL A 10 -6.56 -10.25 2.00
CA VAL A 10 -5.26 -10.40 1.32
C VAL A 10 -5.43 -11.13 -0.02
N GLU A 11 -6.32 -12.11 -0.08
CA GLU A 11 -6.63 -12.90 -1.28
C GLU A 11 -7.25 -12.03 -2.38
N ALA A 12 -8.09 -11.06 -2.01
CA ALA A 12 -8.70 -10.12 -2.94
C ALA A 12 -7.64 -9.19 -3.56
N LEU A 13 -6.73 -8.67 -2.73
CA LEU A 13 -5.59 -7.87 -3.19
C LEU A 13 -4.65 -8.69 -4.08
N GLU A 14 -4.31 -9.91 -3.69
CA GLU A 14 -3.44 -10.80 -4.46
C GLU A 14 -4.02 -11.06 -5.86
N ARG A 15 -5.31 -11.41 -5.93
CA ARG A 15 -6.02 -11.60 -7.20
C ARG A 15 -5.95 -10.33 -8.05
N PHE A 16 -6.20 -9.16 -7.48
CA PHE A 16 -6.11 -7.90 -8.21
C PHE A 16 -4.70 -7.68 -8.78
N VAL A 17 -3.66 -7.79 -7.95
CA VAL A 17 -2.28 -7.49 -8.37
C VAL A 17 -1.79 -8.48 -9.43
N TRP A 18 -2.08 -9.77 -9.28
CA TRP A 18 -1.43 -10.82 -10.07
C TRP A 18 -2.32 -11.50 -11.11
N GLN A 19 -3.63 -11.50 -10.94
CA GLN A 19 -4.56 -12.23 -11.80
C GLN A 19 -5.40 -11.31 -12.69
N THR A 20 -5.11 -10.01 -12.71
CA THR A 20 -5.78 -9.03 -13.59
C THR A 20 -4.79 -8.33 -14.52
N VAL A 21 -5.30 -7.42 -15.37
CA VAL A 21 -4.49 -6.54 -16.22
C VAL A 21 -3.46 -5.72 -15.40
N HIS A 22 -3.70 -5.50 -14.10
CA HIS A 22 -2.79 -4.77 -13.23
C HIS A 22 -1.38 -5.34 -13.23
N LYS A 23 -1.22 -6.68 -13.34
CA LYS A 23 0.08 -7.35 -13.45
C LYS A 23 0.94 -6.80 -14.58
N ARG A 24 0.34 -6.44 -15.72
CA ARG A 24 1.06 -5.91 -16.89
C ARG A 24 1.66 -4.54 -16.58
N PHE A 25 0.93 -3.68 -15.86
CA PHE A 25 1.41 -2.38 -15.43
C PHE A 25 2.48 -2.53 -14.34
N TYR A 26 2.27 -3.42 -13.37
CA TYR A 26 3.22 -3.67 -12.29
C TYR A 26 4.59 -4.16 -12.80
N GLY A 27 4.61 -4.98 -13.85
CA GLY A 27 5.86 -5.42 -14.50
C GLY A 27 6.66 -4.29 -15.15
N ARG A 28 5.96 -3.24 -15.61
CA ARG A 28 6.55 -2.05 -16.23
C ARG A 28 6.76 -0.89 -15.25
N ARG A 29 6.57 -1.11 -13.94
CA ARG A 29 6.64 -0.05 -12.92
C ARG A 29 7.94 0.77 -12.98
N HIS A 30 9.05 0.17 -13.38
CA HIS A 30 10.34 0.86 -13.51
C HIS A 30 10.35 1.98 -14.57
N GLU A 31 9.38 2.01 -15.48
CA GLU A 31 9.23 3.07 -16.49
C GLU A 31 8.65 4.37 -15.90
N TRP A 32 7.97 4.30 -14.74
CA TRP A 32 7.29 5.45 -14.13
C TRP A 32 7.65 5.69 -12.67
N PHE A 33 8.24 4.69 -12.00
CA PHE A 33 8.69 4.80 -10.63
C PHE A 33 10.21 4.85 -10.57
N GLU A 34 10.72 5.95 -10.04
CA GLU A 34 12.12 6.05 -9.65
C GLU A 34 12.43 5.08 -8.51
N ARG A 35 13.71 4.73 -8.35
CA ARG A 35 14.17 3.99 -7.16
C ARG A 35 13.98 4.88 -5.93
N MET A 36 12.89 4.65 -5.22
CA MET A 36 12.65 5.27 -3.93
C MET A 36 13.62 4.67 -2.90
N ASN A 37 14.56 5.48 -2.41
CA ASN A 37 15.52 5.07 -1.39
C ASN A 37 14.88 4.95 0.00
N GLU A 38 13.75 5.61 0.21
CA GLU A 38 12.98 5.58 1.47
C GLU A 38 11.77 4.67 1.36
N ARG A 39 11.23 4.22 2.50
CA ARG A 39 9.98 3.44 2.52
C ARG A 39 8.83 4.36 2.11
N TYR A 40 8.08 3.97 1.08
CA TYR A 40 7.01 4.78 0.47
C TYR A 40 5.68 4.05 0.39
N PHE A 41 5.62 2.83 0.94
CA PHE A 41 4.47 1.95 0.89
C PHE A 41 4.29 1.32 2.27
N VAL A 42 3.06 1.36 2.77
CA VAL A 42 2.65 0.78 4.05
C VAL A 42 1.30 0.08 3.87
N MET A 43 1.13 -1.05 4.56
CA MET A 43 -0.12 -1.79 4.64
C MET A 43 -0.38 -2.10 6.11
N TRP A 44 -1.65 -2.02 6.52
CA TRP A 44 -2.08 -2.35 7.87
C TRP A 44 -3.51 -2.91 7.82
N TRP A 45 -3.90 -3.59 8.89
CA TRP A 45 -5.28 -4.06 9.03
C TRP A 45 -6.21 -2.90 9.38
N VAL A 46 -7.35 -2.86 8.70
CA VAL A 46 -8.41 -1.87 8.93
C VAL A 46 -9.63 -2.61 9.45
N THR A 47 -10.21 -2.11 10.55
CA THR A 47 -11.45 -2.66 11.10
C THR A 47 -12.58 -2.60 10.08
N ALA A 48 -13.39 -3.67 9.99
CA ALA A 48 -14.52 -3.71 9.08
C ALA A 48 -15.45 -2.48 9.26
N GLY A 49 -15.77 -1.82 8.14
CA GLY A 49 -16.59 -0.59 8.13
C GLY A 49 -15.81 0.71 8.37
N HIS A 50 -14.55 0.65 8.83
CA HIS A 50 -13.70 1.83 8.92
C HIS A 50 -13.22 2.24 7.53
N ARG A 51 -13.22 3.56 7.27
CA ARG A 51 -12.65 4.16 6.06
C ARG A 51 -11.44 4.98 6.47
N PRO A 52 -10.21 4.48 6.26
CA PRO A 52 -9.02 5.18 6.67
C PRO A 52 -8.88 6.48 5.91
N THR A 53 -8.30 7.48 6.57
CA THR A 53 -8.03 8.77 5.96
C THR A 53 -6.62 8.80 5.37
N VAL A 54 -6.36 9.77 4.48
CA VAL A 54 -5.01 10.03 4.00
C VAL A 54 -4.07 10.40 5.16
N GLN A 55 -4.56 11.13 6.15
CA GLN A 55 -3.79 11.51 7.33
C GLN A 55 -3.32 10.28 8.13
N GLU A 56 -4.23 9.33 8.37
CA GLU A 56 -3.91 8.05 9.01
C GLU A 56 -2.83 7.27 8.22
N ALA A 57 -2.93 7.24 6.88
CA ALA A 57 -1.94 6.60 6.03
C ALA A 57 -0.55 7.24 6.13
N ILE A 58 -0.49 8.58 6.23
CA ILE A 58 0.77 9.33 6.42
C ILE A 58 1.38 9.01 7.78
N GLU A 59 0.57 8.96 8.83
CA GLU A 59 1.03 8.62 10.19
C GLU A 59 1.59 7.20 10.26
N ARG A 60 0.90 6.22 9.63
CA ARG A 60 1.37 4.83 9.53
C ARG A 60 2.67 4.72 8.75
N LEU A 61 2.80 5.44 7.64
CA LEU A 61 4.03 5.46 6.85
C LEU A 61 5.20 6.09 7.64
N GLY A 62 4.94 7.19 8.33
CA GLY A 62 5.92 7.84 9.21
C GLY A 62 6.38 6.91 10.33
N HIS A 63 5.46 6.17 10.95
CA HIS A 63 5.82 5.16 11.94
C HIS A 63 6.71 4.06 11.35
N LEU A 64 6.36 3.53 10.17
CA LEU A 64 7.16 2.51 9.48
C LEU A 64 8.58 3.00 9.15
N GLN A 65 8.73 4.27 8.80
CA GLN A 65 10.03 4.88 8.50
C GLN A 65 10.90 5.04 9.75
N GLN A 66 10.29 5.44 10.87
CA GLN A 66 11.01 5.74 12.12
C GLN A 66 11.31 4.48 12.94
N HIS A 67 10.37 3.54 13.02
CA HIS A 67 10.41 2.45 14.00
C HIS A 67 10.55 1.06 13.38
N GLY A 68 10.35 0.92 12.07
CA GLY A 68 10.33 -0.39 11.44
C GLY A 68 8.92 -1.00 11.30
N PRO A 69 8.81 -2.23 10.77
CA PRO A 69 7.55 -2.97 10.71
C PRO A 69 7.02 -3.29 12.12
N SER A 70 5.71 -3.11 12.32
CA SER A 70 5.02 -3.35 13.60
C SER A 70 3.51 -3.45 13.38
N ASP A 71 2.76 -3.79 14.43
CA ASP A 71 1.28 -3.79 14.42
C ASP A 71 0.64 -2.39 14.58
N TYR A 72 1.48 -1.36 14.75
CA TYR A 72 1.05 0.03 14.97
C TYR A 72 0.35 0.68 13.79
#